data_AF-A0A1I1SQA0-F1
#
_entry.id   AF-A0A1I1SQA0-F1
#
_cell.length_a   1.000
_cell.length_b   1.000
_cell.length_c   1.000
_cell.angle_alpha   90.00
_cell.angle_beta   90.00
_cell.angle_gamma   90.00
#
_symmetry.space_group_name_H-M   'P 1'
#
loop_
_entity.id
_entity.type
_entity.pdbx_description
1 polymer ?
#
loop_
_entity_poly.entity_id
_entity_poly.type
_entity_poly.pdbx_seq_one_letter_code
_entity_poly.pdbx_strand_id
1 'polypeptide(L)' 'PNIRHKNCVDMAIEKAVVQFSIEHPHLGQQKVAMKLTEALGIDISPNGVRSVWLRNNMNTTALRVEKSQSLQKSA' A
#
# COMPACT_ATOMS: atom_id res chain seq x y z
N PRO A 1 3.70 13.60 20.98
CA PRO A 1 4.69 12.57 20.62
C PRO A 1 4.20 11.70 19.43
N ASN A 2 4.90 11.78 18.29
CA ASN A 2 4.56 11.10 17.04
C ASN A 2 5.01 9.62 17.10
N ILE A 3 4.39 8.83 17.98
CA ILE A 3 4.76 7.43 18.23
C ILE A 3 3.98 6.53 17.28
N ARG A 4 4.69 5.84 16.39
CA ARG A 4 4.11 4.82 15.50
C ARG A 4 3.54 3.67 16.33
N HIS A 5 2.30 3.28 16.03
CA HIS A 5 1.62 2.21 16.77
C HIS A 5 2.32 0.85 16.58
N LYS A 6 2.49 0.07 17.65
CA LYS A 6 3.20 -1.23 17.63
C LYS A 6 2.58 -2.26 16.67
N ASN A 7 1.28 -2.15 16.40
CA ASN A 7 0.55 -3.01 15.47
C ASN A 7 0.64 -2.56 14.00
N CYS A 8 1.56 -1.65 13.66
CA CYS A 8 1.91 -1.34 12.29
C CYS A 8 3.01 -2.30 11.81
N VAL A 9 2.96 -2.66 10.53
CA VAL A 9 4.08 -3.33 9.85
C VAL A 9 5.32 -2.43 9.86
N ASP A 10 6.47 -2.98 9.51
CA ASP A 10 7.67 -2.18 9.32
C ASP A 10 7.42 -1.02 8.33
N MET A 11 8.07 0.13 8.56
CA MET A 11 7.90 1.31 7.70
C MET A 11 8.30 1.03 6.24
N ALA A 12 9.33 0.21 6.01
CA ALA A 12 9.75 -0.17 4.67
C ALA A 12 8.67 -1.00 3.96
N ILE A 13 8.05 -1.95 4.68
CA ILE A 13 6.95 -2.75 4.15
C ILE A 13 5.74 -1.87 3.84
N GLU A 14 5.37 -0.95 4.73
CA GLU A 14 4.26 -0.03 4.49
C GLU A 14 4.51 0.83 3.25
N LYS A 15 5.71 1.40 3.12
CA LYS A 15 6.09 2.21 1.95
C LYS A 15 6.03 1.40 0.66
N ALA A 16 6.55 0.18 0.65
CA ALA A 16 6.50 -0.71 -0.52
C ALA A 16 5.06 -1.03 -0.92
N VAL A 17 4.18 -1.34 0.05
CA VAL A 17 2.76 -1.59 -0.20
C VAL A 17 2.08 -0.35 -0.77
N VAL A 18 2.33 0.83 -0.20
CA VAL A 18 1.74 2.09 -0.67
C VAL A 18 2.18 2.39 -2.10
N GLN A 19 3.49 2.35 -2.36
CA GLN A 19 4.07 2.64 -3.68
C GLN A 19 3.51 1.69 -4.74
N PHE A 20 3.57 0.39 -4.50
CA PHE A 20 3.07 -0.62 -5.43
C PHE A 20 1.57 -0.47 -5.71
N SER A 21 0.79 -0.11 -4.69
CA SER A 21 -0.65 0.11 -4.83
C SER A 21 -1.02 1.39 -5.59
N ILE A 22 -0.12 2.37 -5.62
CA ILE A 22 -0.27 3.61 -6.38
C ILE A 22 0.12 3.40 -7.86
N GLU A 23 1.16 2.60 -8.11
CA GLU A 23 1.58 2.20 -9.46
C GLU A 23 0.56 1.26 -10.13
N HIS A 24 -0.08 0.40 -9.34
CA HIS A 24 -1.05 -0.59 -9.82
C HIS A 24 -2.40 -0.49 -9.10
N PRO A 25 -3.13 0.65 -9.22
CA PRO A 25 -4.31 0.95 -8.40
C PRO A 25 -5.50 0.00 -8.61
N HIS A 26 -5.52 -0.69 -9.75
CA HIS A 26 -6.54 -1.66 -10.15
C HIS A 26 -6.37 -3.03 -9.47
N LEU A 27 -5.21 -3.32 -8.85
CA LEU A 27 -4.98 -4.59 -8.19
C LEU A 27 -5.69 -4.65 -6.83
N GLY A 28 -6.36 -5.78 -6.58
CA GLY A 28 -6.94 -6.09 -5.28
C GLY A 28 -5.89 -6.53 -4.26
N GLN A 29 -6.26 -6.49 -2.97
CA GLN A 29 -5.37 -6.79 -1.84
C GLN A 29 -4.64 -8.15 -1.95
N GLN A 30 -5.28 -9.18 -2.51
CA GLN A 30 -4.67 -10.51 -2.71
C GLN A 30 -3.56 -10.47 -3.76
N LYS A 31 -3.82 -9.82 -4.91
CA LYS A 31 -2.82 -9.70 -5.98
C LYS A 31 -1.64 -8.83 -5.55
N VAL A 32 -1.90 -7.76 -4.80
CA VAL A 32 -0.83 -6.90 -4.26
C VAL A 32 0.06 -7.70 -3.30
N ALA A 33 -0.52 -8.43 -2.34
CA ALA A 33 0.24 -9.28 -1.44
C ALA A 33 1.12 -10.28 -2.20
N MET A 34 0.52 -11.05 -3.11
CA MET A 34 1.23 -12.04 -3.94
C MET A 34 2.38 -11.42 -4.73
N LYS A 35 2.16 -10.26 -5.36
CA LYS A 35 3.19 -9.59 -6.17
C LYS A 35 4.31 -9.00 -5.33
N LEU A 36 4.02 -8.47 -4.14
CA LEU A 36 5.05 -7.99 -3.23
C LEU A 36 5.94 -9.13 -2.72
N THR A 37 5.35 -10.31 -2.47
CA THR A 37 6.11 -11.50 -2.13
C THR A 37 6.95 -11.99 -3.30
N GLU A 38 6.36 -12.11 -4.50
CA GLU A 38 7.06 -12.58 -5.71
C GLU A 38 8.18 -11.64 -6.17
N ALA A 39 7.95 -10.32 -6.18
CA ALA A 39 8.87 -9.36 -6.78
C ALA A 39 9.89 -8.78 -5.79
N LEU A 40 9.51 -8.61 -4.52
CA LEU A 40 10.32 -7.92 -3.51
C LEU A 40 10.69 -8.81 -2.31
N GLY A 41 10.21 -10.07 -2.26
CA GLY A 41 10.41 -10.95 -1.11
C GLY A 41 9.69 -10.46 0.16
N ILE A 42 8.71 -9.56 0.01
CA ILE A 42 7.96 -9.01 1.15
C ILE A 42 6.75 -9.91 1.42
N ASP A 43 6.82 -10.66 2.52
CA ASP A 43 5.68 -11.44 3.00
C ASP A 43 4.71 -10.55 3.77
N ILE A 44 3.52 -10.35 3.21
CA ILE A 44 2.42 -9.62 3.84
C ILE A 44 1.08 -10.25 3.45
N SER A 45 0.22 -10.48 4.44
CA SER A 45 -1.12 -11.02 4.16
C SER A 45 -1.99 -10.00 3.41
N PRO A 46 -2.99 -10.45 2.62
CA PRO A 46 -3.96 -9.55 2.00
C PRO A 46 -4.69 -8.64 3.01
N ASN A 47 -4.92 -9.12 4.23
CA ASN A 47 -5.50 -8.32 5.31
C ASN A 47 -4.51 -7.25 5.84
N GLY A 48 -3.21 -7.58 5.86
CA GLY A 48 -2.14 -6.62 6.13
C GLY A 48 -2.13 -5.48 5.11
N VAL A 49 -2.22 -5.80 3.81
CA VAL A 49 -2.35 -4.81 2.73
C VAL A 49 -3.56 -3.91 2.95
N ARG A 50 -4.73 -4.48 3.25
CA ARG A 50 -5.94 -3.71 3.55
C ARG A 50 -5.74 -2.75 4.73
N SER A 51 -5.07 -3.22 5.78
CA SER A 51 -4.81 -2.43 6.98
C SER A 51 -3.88 -1.25 6.67
N VAL A 52 -2.88 -1.44 5.80
CA VAL A 52 -2.05 -0.34 5.27
C VAL A 52 -2.90 0.65 4.48
N TRP A 53 -3.77 0.15 3.60
CA TRP A 53 -4.65 1.01 2.79
C TRP A 53 -5.57 1.89 3.62
N LEU A 54 -6.17 1.34 4.68
CA LEU A 54 -7.05 2.10 5.58
C LEU A 54 -6.30 3.22 6.29
N ARG A 55 -5.06 2.97 6.74
CA ARG A 55 -4.23 3.98 7.41
C ARG A 55 -3.74 5.09 6.48
N ASN A 56 -3.66 4.80 5.18
CA ASN A 56 -3.16 5.73 4.18
C ASN A 56 -4.27 6.39 3.34
N ASN A 57 -5.55 6.19 3.65
CA ASN A 57 -6.71 6.66 2.87
C ASN A 57 -6.68 6.18 1.41
N MET A 58 -6.51 4.86 1.20
CA MET A 58 -6.40 4.23 -0.12
C MET A 58 -7.13 2.86 -0.19
N ASN A 59 -8.20 2.73 0.59
CA ASN A 59 -9.01 1.50 0.68
C ASN A 59 -9.87 1.23 -0.56
N THR A 60 -10.13 2.22 -1.40
CA THR A 60 -10.86 2.05 -2.67
C THR A 60 -9.94 2.26 -3.88
N THR A 61 -10.30 1.67 -5.02
CA THR A 61 -9.58 1.89 -6.28
C THR A 61 -9.59 3.37 -6.67
N ALA A 62 -10.71 4.07 -6.47
CA ALA A 62 -10.82 5.50 -6.75
C ALA A 62 -9.78 6.32 -5.96
N LEU A 63 -9.63 6.07 -4.65
CA LEU A 63 -8.64 6.75 -3.82
C LEU A 63 -7.20 6.42 -4.24
N ARG A 64 -6.93 5.20 -4.69
CA ARG A 64 -5.61 4.82 -5.22
C ARG A 64 -5.31 5.51 -6.55
N VAL A 65 -6.29 5.58 -7.45
CA VAL A 65 -6.18 6.31 -8.72
C VAL A 65 -5.96 7.81 -8.47
N GLU A 66 -6.73 8.41 -7.58
CA GLU A 66 -6.60 9.83 -7.22
C GLU A 66 -5.19 10.14 -6.67
N LYS A 67 -4.68 9.30 -5.76
CA LYS A 67 -3.30 9.43 -5.26
C LYS A 67 -2.24 9.24 -6.34
N SER A 68 -2.44 8.30 -7.25
CA SER A 68 -1.53 8.09 -8.39
C SER A 68 -1.47 9.32 -9.29
N GLN A 69 -2.62 9.90 -9.61
CA GLN A 69 -2.72 11.11 -10.41
C GLN A 69 -2.16 12.36 -9.69
N SER A 70 -2.38 12.50 -8.39
CA SER A 70 -1.86 13.67 -7.64
C SER A 70 -0.33 13.66 -7.56
N LEU A 71 0.29 12.49 -7.45
CA LEU A 71 1.74 12.35 -7.50
C LEU A 71 2.31 12.67 -8.88
N GLN A 72 1.65 12.24 -9.96
CA GLN A 72 2.07 12.59 -11.33
C GLN A 72 2.01 14.09 -11.62
N LYS A 73 1.05 14.82 -11.02
CA LYS A 73 0.92 16.28 -11.18
C LYS A 73 1.95 17.09 -10.39
N SER A 74 2.59 16.47 -9.39
CA SER A 74 3.55 17.12 -8.50
C SER A 74 5.00 16.85 -8.89
N ALA A 75 5.22 16.02 -9.92
CA ALA A 75 6.52 15.64 -10.49
C ALA A 75 6.80 16.42 -11.78
#